data_AF-A0A3D1HP98-F1
#
_entry.id   AF-A0A3D1HP98-F1
#
_cell.length_a   1.000
_cell.length_b   1.000
_cell.length_c   1.000
_cell.angle_alpha   90.00
_cell.angle_beta   90.00
_cell.angle_gamma   90.00
#
_symmetry.space_group_name_H-M   'P 1'
#
loop_
_entity.id
_entity.type
_entity.pdbx_description
1 polymer ?
#
loop_
_entity_poly.entity_id
_entity_poly.type
_entity_poly.pdbx_seq_one_letter_code
_entity_poly.pdbx_strand_id
1 'polypeptide(L)' 'MRSLLKFKTAAIVAAAVGFAGFSTASMAEDTLRIVSWGGAYQKGQSVGIFQPAAKAMGITVKEDTYGGISDVKL' A
#
# COMPACT_ATOMS: atom_id res chain seq x y z
N MET A 1 -50.23 2.24 8.64
CA MET A 1 -49.04 2.86 9.30
C MET A 1 -47.93 1.86 9.66
N ARG A 2 -48.21 0.64 10.14
CA ARG A 2 -47.16 -0.35 10.53
C ARG A 2 -46.28 -0.86 9.38
N SER A 3 -46.79 -0.87 8.14
CA SER A 3 -46.04 -1.30 6.94
C SER A 3 -44.93 -0.29 6.56
N LEU A 4 -45.23 1.01 6.59
CA LEU A 4 -44.24 2.06 6.26
C LEU A 4 -43.08 2.11 7.25
N LEU A 5 -43.29 1.73 8.51
CA LEU A 5 -42.23 1.68 9.51
C LEU A 5 -41.23 0.56 9.19
N LYS A 6 -41.71 -0.62 8.75
CA LYS A 6 -40.86 -1.75 8.35
C LYS A 6 -40.00 -1.45 7.12
N PHE A 7 -40.54 -0.71 6.15
CA PHE A 7 -39.80 -0.28 4.96
C PHE A 7 -38.67 0.70 5.30
N LYS A 8 -38.90 1.64 6.23
CA LYS A 8 -37.85 2.56 6.71
C LYS A 8 -36.74 1.81 7.46
N THR A 9 -37.09 0.85 8.31
CA THR A 9 -36.09 0.02 9.01
C THR A 9 -35.28 -0.82 8.03
N ALA A 10 -35.93 -1.42 7.02
CA ALA A 10 -35.23 -2.18 5.98
C ALA A 10 -34.28 -1.30 5.15
N ALA A 11 -34.67 -0.08 4.81
CA ALA A 11 -33.82 0.86 4.10
C ALA A 11 -32.61 1.32 4.92
N ILE A 12 -32.78 1.55 6.22
CA ILE A 12 -31.67 1.93 7.13
C ILE A 12 -30.68 0.76 7.31
N VAL A 13 -31.18 -0.47 7.44
CA VAL A 13 -30.33 -1.66 7.53
C VAL A 13 -29.58 -1.89 6.21
N ALA A 14 -30.26 -1.75 5.07
CA ALA A 14 -29.62 -1.88 3.76
C ALA A 14 -28.54 -0.81 3.52
N ALA A 15 -28.78 0.44 3.95
CA ALA A 15 -27.78 1.50 3.88
C ALA A 15 -26.57 1.21 4.79
N ALA A 16 -26.79 0.75 6.02
CA ALA A 16 -25.71 0.41 6.95
C ALA A 16 -24.82 -0.75 6.45
N VAL A 17 -25.42 -1.79 5.88
CA VAL A 17 -24.69 -2.91 5.25
C VAL A 17 -23.96 -2.45 3.99
N GLY A 18 -24.57 -1.56 3.20
CA GLY A 18 -23.93 -0.93 2.05
C GLY A 18 -22.66 -0.18 2.42
N PHE A 19 -22.70 0.66 3.46
CA PHE A 19 -21.54 1.43 3.92
C PHE A 19 -20.43 0.56 4.55
N ALA A 20 -20.79 -0.53 5.24
CA ALA A 20 -19.80 -1.46 5.79
C ALA A 20 -19.06 -2.26 4.70
N GLY A 21 -19.64 -2.44 3.51
CA GLY A 21 -19.02 -3.14 2.39
C GLY A 21 -17.99 -2.32 1.60
N PHE A 22 -17.89 -1.01 1.83
CA PHE A 22 -16.96 -0.12 1.11
C PHE A 22 -15.68 0.20 1.90
N SER A 23 -15.45 -0.43 3.05
CA SER A 23 -14.13 -0.37 3.67
C SER A 23 -13.16 -1.24 2.88
N THR A 24 -12.73 -0.78 1.70
CA THR A 24 -11.54 -1.33 1.05
C THR A 24 -10.38 -1.01 1.98
N ALA A 25 -9.98 -1.98 2.80
CA ALA A 25 -8.71 -1.89 3.50
C ALA A 25 -7.66 -1.53 2.46
N SER A 26 -7.03 -0.38 2.63
CA SER A 26 -5.90 0.01 1.79
C SER A 26 -4.76 -0.96 2.12
N MET A 27 -4.74 -2.09 1.43
CA MET A 27 -3.61 -3.00 1.42
C MET A 27 -2.52 -2.24 0.68
N ALA A 28 -1.66 -1.54 1.41
CA ALA A 28 -0.39 -1.13 0.83
C ALA A 28 0.22 -2.41 0.27
N GLU A 29 0.55 -2.44 -1.02
CA GLU A 29 1.48 -3.46 -1.52
C GLU A 29 2.66 -3.36 -0.55
N ASP A 30 3.01 -4.44 0.15
CA ASP A 30 4.15 -4.52 1.07
C ASP A 30 5.45 -4.36 0.27
N THR A 31 5.61 -3.27 -0.47
CA THR A 31 6.61 -3.01 -1.49
C THR A 31 7.17 -1.60 -1.26
N LEU A 32 8.38 -1.55 -0.73
CA LEU A 32 9.13 -0.32 -0.56
C LEU A 32 10.02 -0.09 -1.78
N ARG A 33 9.93 1.09 -2.39
CA ARG A 33 10.84 1.50 -3.47
C ARG A 33 12.00 2.32 -2.91
N ILE A 34 13.22 1.87 -3.13
CA ILE A 34 14.45 2.51 -2.69
C ILE A 34 15.24 2.98 -3.91
N VAL A 35 15.71 4.21 -3.88
CA VAL A 35 16.51 4.78 -4.96
C VAL A 35 17.93 5.01 -4.45
N SER A 36 18.93 4.63 -5.25
CA SER A 36 20.34 4.96 -4.97
C SER A 36 21.09 5.34 -6.24
N TRP A 37 22.41 5.50 -6.13
CA TRP A 37 23.30 5.99 -7.19
C TRP A 37 23.86 4.89 -8.11
N GLY A 38 23.44 3.64 -7.92
CA GLY A 38 23.92 2.52 -8.73
C GLY A 38 25.32 2.02 -8.39
N GLY A 39 25.84 1.19 -9.28
CA GLY A 39 27.19 0.64 -9.21
C GLY A 39 27.46 -0.22 -7.96
N ALA A 40 28.73 -0.34 -7.59
CA ALA A 40 29.16 -1.12 -6.43
C ALA A 40 28.62 -0.57 -5.11
N TYR A 41 28.38 0.75 -5.02
CA TYR A 41 27.84 1.40 -3.84
C TYR A 41 26.41 0.94 -3.54
N GLN A 42 25.51 1.00 -4.54
CA GLN A 42 24.15 0.49 -4.38
C GLN A 42 24.13 -1.02 -4.14
N LYS A 43 24.98 -1.78 -4.83
CA LYS A 43 25.08 -3.23 -4.62
C LYS A 43 25.47 -3.57 -3.17
N GLY A 44 26.39 -2.82 -2.57
CA GLY A 44 26.77 -2.98 -1.17
C GLY A 44 25.61 -2.75 -0.21
N GLN A 45 24.81 -1.70 -0.46
CA GLN A 45 23.62 -1.42 0.33
C GLN A 45 22.52 -2.48 0.14
N SER A 46 22.31 -2.95 -1.09
CA SER A 46 21.31 -3.98 -1.41
C SER A 46 21.55 -5.26 -0.60
N VAL A 47 22.77 -5.78 -0.66
CA VAL A 47 23.13 -7.05 -0.01
C VAL A 47 23.31 -6.88 1.50
N GLY A 48 23.86 -5.74 1.95
CA GLY A 48 24.16 -5.52 3.36
C GLY A 48 22.97 -5.04 4.20
N ILE A 49 22.00 -4.36 3.59
CA ILE A 49 20.95 -3.63 4.31
C ILE A 49 19.57 -3.89 3.71
N PHE A 50 19.34 -3.57 2.44
CA PHE A 50 17.99 -3.49 1.89
C PHE A 50 17.30 -4.85 1.84
N GLN A 51 17.92 -5.85 1.22
CA GLN A 51 17.34 -7.19 1.08
C GLN A 51 17.25 -7.93 2.44
N PRO A 52 18.26 -7.86 3.34
CA PRO A 52 18.12 -8.40 4.69
C PRO A 52 16.97 -7.78 5.49
N ALA A 53 16.83 -6.45 5.45
CA ALA A 53 15.76 -5.75 6.15
C ALA A 53 14.38 -6.08 5.56
N ALA A 54 14.27 -6.14 4.21
CA ALA A 54 13.06 -6.54 3.51
C ALA A 54 12.59 -7.93 3.98
N LYS A 55 13.51 -8.90 4.02
CA LYS A 55 13.24 -10.25 4.49
C LYS A 55 12.82 -10.29 5.96
N ALA A 56 13.48 -9.52 6.83
CA ALA A 56 13.14 -9.46 8.26
C ALA A 56 11.76 -8.86 8.51
N MET A 57 11.34 -7.90 7.69
CA MET A 57 10.05 -7.22 7.81
C MET A 57 8.92 -7.91 7.01
N GLY A 58 9.25 -8.93 6.20
CA GLY A 58 8.27 -9.59 5.34
C GLY A 58 7.75 -8.72 4.19
N ILE A 59 8.53 -7.70 3.80
CA ILE A 59 8.19 -6.79 2.70
C ILE A 59 9.05 -7.08 1.46
N THR A 60 8.57 -6.64 0.32
CA THR A 60 9.30 -6.54 -0.94
C THR A 60 10.04 -5.21 -1.00
N VAL A 61 11.26 -5.21 -1.52
CA VAL A 61 11.99 -3.98 -1.84
C VAL A 61 12.28 -3.95 -3.34
N LYS A 62 11.89 -2.86 -4.01
CA LYS A 62 12.27 -2.55 -5.39
C LYS A 62 13.34 -1.47 -5.39
N GLU A 63 14.42 -1.69 -6.11
CA GLU A 63 15.53 -0.75 -6.16
C GLU A 63 15.59 -0.08 -7.53
N ASP A 64 15.66 1.25 -7.53
CA ASP A 64 15.91 2.06 -8.73
C ASP A 64 17.26 2.77 -8.61
N THR A 65 17.83 3.13 -9.75
CA THR A 65 19.11 3.85 -9.84
C THR A 65 18.88 5.16 -10.58
N TYR A 66 19.26 6.28 -9.96
CA TYR A 66 19.25 7.59 -10.60
C TYR A 66 20.67 8.09 -10.82
N GLY A 67 20.91 8.70 -12.00
CA GLY A 67 22.17 9.34 -12.34
C GLY A 67 22.25 10.79 -11.87
N GLY A 68 21.10 11.41 -11.53
CA GLY A 68 21.00 12.76 -10.97
C GLY A 68 19.59 13.08 -10.45
N ILE A 69 19.44 14.20 -9.71
CA ILE A 69 18.13 14.69 -9.23
C ILE A 69 17.14 14.91 -10.39
N SER A 70 17.65 15.17 -11.59
CA SER A 70 16.91 15.32 -12.84
C SER A 70 16.10 14.08 -13.23
N ASP A 71 16.52 12.89 -12.78
CA ASP A 71 15.87 11.62 -13.09
C ASP A 71 14.73 11.30 -12.11
N VAL A 72 14.59 12.07 -11.03
CA VAL A 72 13.51 11.96 -10.06
C VAL A 72 12.23 12.52 -10.70
N LYS A 73 11.29 11.64 -11.05
CA LYS A 73 9.92 12.04 -11.43
C LYS A 73 9.02 11.88 -10.22
N LEU A 74 8.54 13.00 -9.68
CA LEU A 74 7.56 13.08 -8.58
C LEU A 74 6.13 12.90 -9.10
#